data_AF-A0A3P7IJU8-F1
#
_entry.id   AF-A0A3P7IJU8-F1
#
_cell.length_a   1.000
_cell.length_b   1.000
_cell.length_c   1.000
_cell.angle_alpha   90.00
_cell.angle_beta   90.00
_cell.angle_gamma   90.00
#
_symmetry.space_group_name_H-M   'P 1'
#
loop_
_entity.id
_entity.type
_entity.pdbx_description
1 polymer ?
#
loop_
_entity_poly.entity_id
_entity_poly.type
_entity_poly.pdbx_seq_one_letter_code
_entity_poly.pdbx_strand_id
1 'polypeptide(L)'
;MLRKSKFRFHDPDPAVITSLDKSLPISQISTIQQRLELIQAALLKLEVRLIGEHFAKAITHLCGEEKSLVAAFSLLQRYFDQNNRIVISKMRNSLVSDVFIRGLEYRAKERNVENLQRIENVERSVFAALLAMAEVLTENTLRSVVNALVTWAELGLKPYATREERGRLVIVFMFANSFYESFNSLALPYFGQLIEMSVKVLHFSNATVTPGVFCLDFFAYRSLLLLFGKKDTMDGKEADSLITQVIDFVGNCARHPEFFTEDRATSLIGPLTDEIVNSKLAGHEKRCVPHLADTLYRVSDTHPNVFQIVLDKILLKTRNGRAKIRYRALLVVEAIFDKAGDGIAPHLPMVMPFLSELLEGEFEKFLTFYHQLCKNLFGNFLIEQYF
;
A
#
# COMPACT_ATOMS: atom_id res chain seq x y z
N MET A 1 29.37 2.52 11.06
CA MET A 1 29.48 1.25 11.82
C MET A 1 28.18 0.49 11.67
N LEU A 2 28.10 -0.49 10.77
CA LEU A 2 26.91 -1.30 10.54
C LEU A 2 27.34 -2.77 10.66
N ARG A 3 27.06 -3.40 11.82
CA ARG A 3 27.24 -4.85 12.01
C ARG A 3 25.92 -5.52 11.63
N LYS A 4 25.98 -6.38 10.62
CA LYS A 4 24.89 -7.25 10.15
C LYS A 4 24.52 -8.30 11.20
N SER A 5 23.23 -8.48 11.47
CA SER A 5 22.66 -9.74 11.96
C SER A 5 22.41 -10.67 10.77
N LYS A 6 23.03 -11.86 10.77
CA LYS A 6 22.82 -12.91 9.77
C LYS A 6 21.46 -13.57 9.98
N PHE A 7 20.59 -13.54 8.98
CA PHE A 7 19.48 -14.49 8.83
C PHE A 7 19.84 -15.51 7.75
N ARG A 8 19.77 -16.80 8.11
CA ARG A 8 19.87 -17.95 7.20
C ARG A 8 18.49 -18.19 6.58
N PHE A 9 18.43 -18.30 5.25
CA PHE A 9 17.25 -18.83 4.56
C PHE A 9 17.32 -20.37 4.55
N HIS A 10 16.17 -20.98 4.84
CA HIS A 10 15.90 -22.40 4.74
C HIS A 10 15.53 -22.71 3.27
N ASP A 11 16.20 -23.68 2.64
CA ASP A 11 15.84 -24.17 1.30
C ASP A 11 14.50 -24.92 1.35
N PRO A 12 13.62 -24.79 0.32
CA PRO A 12 12.48 -25.68 0.16
C PRO A 12 12.81 -26.84 -0.79
N ASP A 13 12.31 -28.02 -0.41
CA ASP A 13 12.47 -29.31 -1.10
C ASP A 13 11.97 -29.32 -2.56
N PRO A 14 12.62 -30.09 -3.45
CA PRO A 14 12.35 -30.10 -4.88
C PRO A 14 11.26 -31.11 -5.24
N ALA A 15 10.00 -30.79 -4.99
CA ALA A 15 8.89 -31.55 -5.55
C ALA A 15 7.66 -30.67 -5.71
N VAL A 16 7.40 -30.24 -6.95
CA VAL A 16 6.10 -30.12 -7.66
C VAL A 16 6.31 -29.12 -8.81
N ILE A 17 6.91 -29.61 -9.90
CA ILE A 17 6.82 -29.00 -11.22
C ILE A 17 6.26 -30.07 -12.16
N THR A 18 4.93 -30.06 -12.31
CA THR A 18 4.20 -30.70 -13.40
C THR A 18 2.92 -29.87 -13.52
N SER A 19 2.65 -29.14 -14.59
CA SER A 19 2.68 -29.56 -15.99
C SER A 19 2.65 -28.34 -16.92
N LEU A 20 3.57 -28.27 -17.87
CA LEU A 20 3.35 -27.61 -19.17
C LEU A 20 4.24 -28.31 -20.21
N ASP A 21 3.61 -28.60 -21.34
CA ASP A 21 4.11 -29.39 -22.46
C ASP A 21 5.51 -29.01 -22.97
N LYS A 22 6.30 -30.07 -23.24
CA LYS A 22 7.15 -30.36 -24.42
C LYS A 22 7.66 -29.12 -25.18
N SER A 23 8.96 -28.87 -25.39
CA SER A 23 10.13 -29.74 -25.43
C SER A 23 11.39 -28.87 -25.56
N LEU A 24 12.28 -28.86 -24.56
CA LEU A 24 13.67 -28.40 -24.67
C LEU A 24 14.52 -29.24 -23.71
N PRO A 25 15.72 -29.74 -24.11
CA PRO A 25 16.52 -30.64 -23.28
C PRO A 25 17.03 -29.91 -22.02
N ILE A 26 16.85 -30.55 -20.86
CA ILE A 26 17.26 -30.04 -19.53
C ILE A 26 18.75 -29.62 -19.47
N SER A 27 19.61 -30.20 -20.30
CA SER A 27 21.04 -29.85 -20.43
C SER A 27 21.32 -28.52 -21.15
N GLN A 28 20.43 -28.07 -22.03
CA GLN A 28 20.57 -26.80 -22.75
C GLN A 28 20.16 -25.61 -21.89
N ILE A 29 19.19 -25.81 -20.99
CA ILE A 29 18.72 -24.78 -20.05
C ILE A 29 19.85 -24.40 -19.08
N SER A 30 20.62 -25.38 -18.57
CA SER A 30 21.76 -25.11 -17.68
C SER A 30 22.92 -24.40 -18.38
N THR A 31 23.18 -24.71 -19.66
CA THR A 31 24.24 -24.04 -20.44
C THR A 31 23.87 -22.61 -20.82
N ILE A 32 22.59 -22.34 -21.10
CA ILE A 32 22.09 -20.98 -21.35
C ILE A 32 22.16 -20.15 -20.05
N GLN A 33 21.78 -20.72 -18.91
CA GLN A 33 21.90 -20.06 -17.61
C GLN A 33 23.36 -19.71 -17.28
N GLN A 34 24.29 -20.65 -17.47
CA GLN A 34 25.73 -20.38 -17.28
C GLN A 34 26.25 -19.27 -18.21
N ARG A 35 25.81 -19.24 -19.47
CA ARG A 35 26.18 -18.16 -20.40
C ARG A 35 25.60 -16.81 -19.99
N LEU A 36 24.34 -16.79 -19.51
CA LEU A 36 23.71 -15.59 -18.96
C LEU A 36 24.46 -15.08 -17.73
N GLU A 37 24.89 -15.97 -16.83
CA GLU A 37 25.71 -15.61 -15.67
C GLU A 37 27.07 -15.04 -16.07
N LEU A 38 27.73 -15.61 -17.09
CA LEU A 38 28.99 -15.08 -17.63
C LEU A 38 28.80 -13.72 -18.30
N ILE A 39 27.72 -13.53 -19.06
CA ILE A 39 27.37 -12.24 -19.67
C ILE A 39 27.08 -11.22 -18.56
N GLN A 40 26.30 -11.58 -17.54
CA GLN A 40 26.07 -10.70 -16.40
C GLN A 40 27.37 -10.36 -15.66
N ALA A 41 28.25 -11.32 -15.43
CA ALA A 41 29.55 -11.11 -14.79
C ALA A 41 30.49 -10.22 -15.64
N ALA A 42 30.42 -10.32 -16.97
CA ALA A 42 31.16 -9.45 -17.88
C ALA A 42 30.57 -8.03 -17.92
N LEU A 43 29.24 -7.91 -17.95
CA LEU A 43 28.54 -6.63 -17.89
C LEU A 43 28.82 -5.90 -16.57
N LEU A 44 28.90 -6.62 -15.44
CA LEU A 44 29.25 -6.05 -14.13
C LEU A 44 30.67 -5.45 -14.07
N LYS A 45 31.55 -5.77 -15.02
CA LYS A 45 32.90 -5.18 -15.14
C LYS A 45 32.91 -3.85 -15.91
N LEU A 46 31.80 -3.44 -16.53
CA LEU A 46 31.69 -2.16 -17.24
C LEU A 46 31.66 -0.99 -16.25
N GLU A 47 32.26 0.14 -16.65
CA GLU A 47 32.21 1.35 -15.85
C GLU A 47 30.77 1.84 -15.67
N VAL A 48 30.37 2.05 -14.40
CA VAL A 48 29.02 2.48 -14.02
C VAL A 48 28.58 3.76 -14.75
N ARG A 49 29.54 4.60 -15.16
CA ARG A 49 29.31 5.86 -15.89
C ARG A 49 28.59 5.68 -17.24
N LEU A 50 28.84 4.58 -17.94
CA LEU A 50 28.24 4.30 -19.25
C LEU A 50 26.86 3.67 -19.11
N ILE A 51 26.53 3.13 -17.93
CA ILE A 51 25.35 2.29 -17.72
C ILE A 51 24.06 3.10 -17.85
N GLY A 52 24.00 4.31 -17.29
CA GLY A 52 22.76 5.10 -17.25
C GLY A 52 22.15 5.34 -18.63
N GLU A 53 22.96 5.77 -19.61
CA GLU A 53 22.47 6.07 -20.96
C GLU A 53 22.06 4.80 -21.72
N HIS A 54 22.81 3.71 -21.57
CA HIS A 54 22.52 2.45 -22.26
C HIS A 54 21.28 1.77 -21.67
N PHE A 55 21.10 1.82 -20.34
CA PHE A 55 19.89 1.35 -19.68
C PHE A 55 18.67 2.19 -20.05
N ALA A 56 18.82 3.52 -20.14
CA ALA A 56 17.75 4.39 -20.59
C ALA A 56 17.26 4.02 -22.00
N LYS A 57 18.20 3.76 -22.93
CA LYS A 57 17.89 3.28 -24.29
C LYS A 57 17.24 1.88 -24.24
N ALA A 58 17.81 0.96 -23.48
CA ALA A 58 17.30 -0.41 -23.36
C ALA A 58 15.86 -0.44 -22.83
N ILE A 59 15.56 0.31 -21.77
CA ILE A 59 14.20 0.38 -21.21
C ILE A 59 13.23 0.95 -22.22
N THR A 60 13.64 1.96 -22.99
CA THR A 60 12.80 2.54 -24.06
C THR A 60 12.47 1.50 -25.15
N HIS A 61 13.43 0.66 -25.53
CA HIS A 61 13.22 -0.41 -26.52
C HIS A 61 12.42 -1.59 -25.96
N LEU A 62 12.56 -1.90 -24.67
CA LEU A 62 11.95 -3.07 -24.01
C LEU A 62 10.58 -2.77 -23.38
N CYS A 63 9.97 -1.61 -23.65
CA CYS A 63 8.76 -1.10 -22.99
C CYS A 63 7.53 -2.02 -23.00
N GLY A 64 7.50 -3.10 -23.79
CA GLY A 64 6.38 -4.05 -23.87
C GLY A 64 6.70 -5.47 -23.39
N GLU A 65 7.94 -5.74 -22.95
CA GLU A 65 8.37 -7.09 -22.58
C GLU A 65 8.63 -7.22 -21.07
N GLU A 66 7.69 -7.82 -20.35
CA GLU A 66 7.77 -8.07 -18.90
C GLU A 66 9.10 -8.70 -18.47
N LYS A 67 9.44 -9.87 -19.03
CA LYS A 67 10.62 -10.64 -18.60
C LYS A 67 11.93 -9.91 -18.86
N SER A 68 12.01 -9.20 -19.98
CA SER A 68 13.18 -8.43 -20.39
C SER A 68 13.40 -7.21 -19.48
N LEU A 69 12.32 -6.51 -19.12
CA LEU A 69 12.37 -5.41 -18.16
C LEU A 69 12.76 -5.90 -16.76
N VAL A 70 12.16 -7.00 -16.28
CA VAL A 70 12.50 -7.60 -14.98
C VAL A 70 13.98 -8.01 -14.94
N ALA A 71 14.50 -8.63 -16.01
CA ALA A 71 15.91 -9.00 -16.09
C ALA A 71 16.83 -7.76 -16.11
N ALA A 72 16.44 -6.70 -16.83
CA ALA A 72 17.20 -5.45 -16.87
C ALA A 72 17.26 -4.81 -15.48
N PHE A 73 16.15 -4.63 -14.78
CA PHE A 73 16.15 -4.04 -13.44
C PHE A 73 16.86 -4.92 -12.41
N SER A 74 16.77 -6.26 -12.52
CA SER A 74 17.53 -7.18 -11.68
C SER A 74 19.05 -7.06 -11.92
N LEU A 75 19.46 -6.83 -13.17
CA LEU A 75 20.86 -6.54 -13.49
C LEU A 75 21.27 -5.16 -12.95
N LEU A 76 20.43 -4.14 -13.10
CA LEU A 76 20.68 -2.79 -12.57
C LEU A 76 20.86 -2.80 -11.06
N GLN A 77 20.04 -3.57 -10.35
CA GLN A 77 20.15 -3.78 -8.90
C GLN A 77 21.56 -4.25 -8.49
N ARG A 78 22.15 -5.17 -9.25
CA ARG A 78 23.50 -5.73 -8.98
C ARG A 78 24.64 -4.75 -9.22
N TYR A 79 24.41 -3.67 -9.97
CA TYR A 79 25.42 -2.62 -10.20
C TYR A 79 25.55 -1.62 -9.06
N PHE A 80 24.53 -1.52 -8.20
CA PHE A 80 24.58 -0.61 -7.06
C PHE A 80 25.46 -1.21 -5.96
N ASP A 81 26.72 -0.80 -5.98
CA ASP A 81 27.74 -1.16 -4.99
C ASP A 81 28.29 0.09 -4.29
N GLN A 82 28.62 -0.02 -3.01
CA GLN A 82 29.21 1.04 -2.20
C GLN A 82 30.52 1.58 -2.80
N ASN A 83 31.27 0.73 -3.51
CA ASN A 83 32.50 1.13 -4.21
C ASN A 83 32.24 2.21 -5.27
N ASN A 84 31.04 2.25 -5.85
CA ASN A 84 30.66 3.17 -6.92
C ASN A 84 29.81 4.35 -6.43
N ARG A 85 29.69 4.55 -5.11
CA ARG A 85 28.82 5.56 -4.49
C ARG A 85 28.93 6.95 -5.08
N ILE A 86 30.15 7.43 -5.34
CA ILE A 86 30.39 8.78 -5.88
C ILE A 86 29.78 8.92 -7.28
N VAL A 87 29.94 7.88 -8.11
CA VAL A 87 29.44 7.86 -9.48
C VAL A 87 27.91 7.74 -9.49
N ILE A 88 27.35 6.85 -8.68
CA ILE A 88 25.89 6.67 -8.53
C ILE A 88 25.23 7.95 -8.04
N SER A 89 25.82 8.62 -7.04
CA SER A 89 25.30 9.89 -6.50
C SER A 89 25.24 11.01 -7.53
N LYS A 90 26.23 11.06 -8.44
CA LYS A 90 26.26 12.04 -9.55
C LYS A 90 25.23 11.71 -10.64
N MET A 91 25.04 10.44 -10.97
CA MET A 91 24.11 10.03 -12.03
C MET A 91 22.67 9.84 -11.55
N ARG A 92 22.40 9.90 -10.24
CA ARG A 92 21.09 9.57 -9.66
C ARG A 92 19.92 10.26 -10.36
N ASN A 93 20.07 11.54 -10.73
CA ASN A 93 18.97 12.30 -11.33
C ASN A 93 18.60 11.73 -12.70
N SER A 94 19.59 11.41 -13.54
CA SER A 94 19.35 10.77 -14.84
C SER A 94 18.84 9.35 -14.66
N LEU A 95 19.35 8.58 -13.69
CA LEU A 95 18.79 7.25 -13.40
C LEU A 95 17.32 7.34 -12.98
N VAL A 96 16.94 8.32 -12.17
CA VAL A 96 15.54 8.52 -11.79
C VAL A 96 14.67 8.90 -12.99
N SER A 97 15.06 9.93 -13.76
CA SER A 97 14.24 10.43 -14.88
C SER A 97 14.22 9.50 -16.09
N ASP A 98 15.38 8.96 -16.48
CA ASP A 98 15.54 8.26 -17.76
C ASP A 98 15.39 6.74 -17.66
N VAL A 99 15.53 6.19 -16.45
CA VAL A 99 15.52 4.74 -16.20
C VAL A 99 14.34 4.34 -15.31
N PHE A 100 14.30 4.81 -14.07
CA PHE A 100 13.29 4.36 -13.11
C PHE A 100 11.88 4.84 -13.47
N ILE A 101 11.68 6.15 -13.69
CA ILE A 101 10.37 6.69 -14.05
C ILE A 101 9.86 6.07 -15.36
N ARG A 102 10.71 5.91 -16.38
CA ARG A 102 10.33 5.23 -17.63
C ARG A 102 9.94 3.77 -17.43
N GLY A 103 10.59 3.06 -16.51
CA GLY A 103 10.19 1.70 -16.11
C GLY A 103 8.83 1.67 -15.43
N LEU A 104 8.55 2.65 -14.55
CA LEU A 104 7.26 2.76 -13.85
C LEU A 104 6.10 3.17 -14.77
N GLU A 105 6.40 3.83 -15.90
CA GLU A 105 5.40 4.12 -16.95
C GLU A 105 4.87 2.85 -17.65
N TYR A 106 5.45 1.67 -17.40
CA TYR A 106 4.94 0.39 -17.91
C TYR A 106 3.46 0.18 -17.56
N ARG A 107 3.03 0.59 -16.35
CA ARG A 107 1.61 0.54 -15.94
C ARG A 107 0.70 1.33 -16.88
N ALA A 108 1.13 2.52 -17.29
CA ALA A 108 0.34 3.39 -18.17
C ALA A 108 0.22 2.78 -19.57
N LYS A 109 1.29 2.13 -20.06
CA LYS A 109 1.36 1.53 -21.41
C LYS A 109 0.59 0.22 -21.52
N GLU A 110 0.80 -0.72 -20.60
CA GLU A 110 0.24 -2.08 -20.65
C GLU A 110 -1.07 -2.22 -19.86
N ARG A 111 -1.87 -1.15 -19.81
CA ARG A 111 -3.03 -1.00 -18.93
C ARG A 111 -4.20 -1.93 -19.30
N ASN A 112 -4.07 -3.20 -18.91
CA ASN A 112 -5.08 -4.23 -19.09
C ASN A 112 -5.22 -5.08 -17.82
N VAL A 113 -6.45 -5.50 -17.51
CA VAL A 113 -6.80 -6.35 -16.37
C VAL A 113 -6.04 -7.68 -16.38
N GLU A 114 -5.81 -8.26 -17.56
CA GLU A 114 -5.06 -9.51 -17.73
C GLU A 114 -3.55 -9.34 -17.47
N ASN A 115 -3.03 -8.15 -17.72
CA ASN A 115 -1.62 -7.81 -17.53
C ASN A 115 -1.30 -7.33 -16.10
N LEU A 116 -2.28 -7.26 -15.20
CA LEU A 116 -2.07 -6.72 -13.84
C LEU A 116 -0.91 -7.39 -13.10
N GLN A 117 -0.84 -8.73 -13.14
CA GLN A 117 0.25 -9.46 -12.50
C GLN A 117 1.61 -9.11 -13.12
N ARG A 118 1.65 -8.90 -14.44
CA ARG A 118 2.87 -8.53 -15.16
C ARG A 118 3.32 -7.12 -14.78
N ILE A 119 2.38 -6.19 -14.67
CA ILE A 119 2.63 -4.82 -14.22
C ILE A 119 3.24 -4.84 -12.83
N GLU A 120 2.62 -5.57 -11.88
CA GLU A 120 3.13 -5.68 -10.51
C GLU A 120 4.52 -6.34 -10.44
N ASN A 121 4.81 -7.32 -11.29
CA ASN A 121 6.12 -7.97 -11.36
C ASN A 121 7.21 -6.98 -11.84
N VAL A 122 6.93 -6.20 -12.89
CA VAL A 122 7.84 -5.17 -13.38
C VAL A 122 8.06 -4.11 -12.30
N GLU A 123 6.99 -3.56 -11.71
CA GLU A 123 7.07 -2.56 -10.66
C GLU A 123 7.88 -3.04 -9.45
N ARG A 124 7.67 -4.28 -9.00
CA ARG A 124 8.45 -4.88 -7.91
C ARG A 124 9.93 -4.99 -8.25
N SER A 125 10.27 -5.32 -9.49
CA SER A 125 11.67 -5.36 -9.94
C SER A 125 12.30 -3.97 -10.01
N VAL A 126 11.54 -2.96 -10.46
CA VAL A 126 11.95 -1.55 -10.41
C VAL A 126 12.18 -1.10 -8.97
N PHE A 127 11.29 -1.45 -8.05
CA PHE A 127 11.43 -1.14 -6.63
C PHE A 127 12.67 -1.80 -6.04
N ALA A 128 12.92 -3.08 -6.31
CA ALA A 128 14.13 -3.77 -5.84
C ALA A 128 15.42 -3.06 -6.29
N ALA A 129 15.47 -2.58 -7.53
CA ALA A 129 16.59 -1.79 -8.03
C ALA A 129 16.69 -0.40 -7.38
N LEU A 130 15.56 0.29 -7.16
CA LEU A 130 15.52 1.57 -6.44
C LEU A 130 16.00 1.42 -4.99
N LEU A 131 15.60 0.35 -4.31
CA LEU A 131 15.99 0.05 -2.93
C LEU A 131 17.49 -0.24 -2.84
N ALA A 132 18.04 -1.03 -3.75
CA ALA A 132 19.49 -1.25 -3.83
C ALA A 132 20.26 0.04 -4.10
N MET A 133 19.73 0.95 -4.93
CA MET A 133 20.31 2.28 -5.09
C MET A 133 20.23 3.08 -3.77
N ALA A 134 19.11 3.01 -3.06
CA ALA A 134 18.91 3.72 -1.80
C ALA A 134 19.92 3.32 -0.72
N GLU A 135 20.30 2.04 -0.65
CA GLU A 135 21.34 1.54 0.29
C GLU A 135 22.72 2.17 0.08
N VAL A 136 23.03 2.60 -1.14
CA VAL A 136 24.33 3.17 -1.50
C VAL A 136 24.37 4.69 -1.29
N LEU A 137 23.23 5.36 -1.43
CA LEU A 137 23.13 6.82 -1.39
C LEU A 137 23.36 7.39 0.02
N THR A 138 23.75 8.67 0.08
CA THR A 138 23.71 9.43 1.34
C THR A 138 22.26 9.84 1.62
N GLU A 139 21.94 10.15 2.87
CA GLU A 139 20.59 10.60 3.26
C GLU A 139 20.09 11.77 2.40
N ASN A 140 20.93 12.77 2.16
CA ASN A 140 20.60 13.95 1.33
C ASN A 140 20.33 13.57 -0.13
N THR A 141 21.13 12.67 -0.69
CA THR A 141 20.96 12.25 -2.08
C THR A 141 19.76 11.31 -2.27
N LEU A 142 19.47 10.47 -1.27
CA LEU A 142 18.27 9.64 -1.24
C LEU A 142 17.02 10.50 -1.11
N ARG A 143 17.06 11.55 -0.27
CA ARG A 143 15.95 12.50 -0.13
C ARG A 143 15.57 13.14 -1.45
N SER A 144 16.58 13.54 -2.24
CA SER A 144 16.38 14.07 -3.59
C SER A 144 15.72 13.07 -4.53
N VAL A 145 16.03 11.77 -4.42
CA VAL A 145 15.42 10.71 -5.24
C VAL A 145 13.97 10.46 -4.83
N VAL A 146 13.70 10.29 -3.53
CA VAL A 146 12.34 10.04 -3.03
C VAL A 146 11.45 11.23 -3.34
N ASN A 147 11.92 12.46 -3.13
CA ASN A 147 11.17 13.67 -3.46
C ASN A 147 10.82 13.73 -4.96
N ALA A 148 11.73 13.33 -5.85
CA ALA A 148 11.43 13.29 -7.28
C ALA A 148 10.30 12.31 -7.62
N LEU A 149 10.29 11.12 -6.98
CA LEU A 149 9.21 10.13 -7.15
C LEU A 149 7.88 10.65 -6.57
N VAL A 150 7.92 11.28 -5.40
CA VAL A 150 6.73 11.85 -4.75
C VAL A 150 6.15 12.99 -5.59
N THR A 151 6.97 13.94 -6.05
CA THR A 151 6.53 15.04 -6.93
C THR A 151 5.95 14.52 -8.24
N TRP A 152 6.55 13.47 -8.82
CA TRP A 152 6.03 12.84 -10.03
C TRP A 152 4.64 12.21 -9.83
N ALA A 153 4.41 11.56 -8.68
CA ALA A 153 3.13 10.97 -8.32
C ALA A 153 2.09 11.99 -7.87
N GLU A 154 2.50 13.08 -7.22
CA GLU A 154 1.65 14.18 -6.78
C GLU A 154 0.91 14.85 -7.95
N LEU A 155 1.45 14.78 -9.17
CA LEU A 155 0.75 15.21 -10.38
C LEU A 155 -0.61 14.49 -10.55
N GLY A 156 -0.72 13.23 -10.09
CA GLY A 156 -1.97 12.47 -10.09
C GLY A 156 -3.04 13.02 -9.15
N LEU A 157 -2.71 13.88 -8.18
CA LEU A 157 -3.71 14.51 -7.30
C LEU A 157 -4.36 15.75 -7.93
N LYS A 158 -3.84 16.24 -9.05
CA LYS A 158 -4.38 17.44 -9.70
C LYS A 158 -5.77 17.15 -10.29
N PRO A 159 -6.70 18.12 -10.25
CA PRO A 159 -8.08 17.89 -10.73
C PRO A 159 -8.14 17.53 -12.21
N TYR A 160 -7.23 18.07 -13.02
CA TYR A 160 -7.11 17.82 -14.47
C TYR A 160 -6.14 16.68 -14.82
N ALA A 161 -5.68 15.90 -13.83
CA ALA A 161 -4.77 14.78 -14.07
C ALA A 161 -5.42 13.69 -14.93
N THR A 162 -4.66 13.13 -15.86
CA THR A 162 -5.11 11.99 -16.67
C THR A 162 -5.20 10.73 -15.81
N ARG A 163 -5.89 9.70 -16.30
CA ARG A 163 -5.98 8.41 -15.57
C ARG A 163 -4.62 7.76 -15.35
N GLU A 164 -3.71 7.89 -16.31
CA GLU A 164 -2.35 7.37 -16.22
C GLU A 164 -1.56 8.09 -15.12
N GLU A 165 -1.72 9.42 -15.01
CA GLU A 165 -1.11 10.21 -13.95
C GLU A 165 -1.64 9.82 -12.58
N ARG A 166 -2.93 9.52 -12.48
CA ARG A 166 -3.55 9.01 -11.24
C ARG A 166 -3.05 7.61 -10.87
N GLY A 167 -2.74 6.78 -11.86
CA GLY A 167 -2.08 5.48 -11.65
C GLY A 167 -0.73 5.57 -10.95
N ARG A 168 -0.02 6.71 -11.06
CA ARG A 168 1.25 6.95 -10.35
C ARG A 168 1.10 6.94 -8.83
N LEU A 169 -0.08 7.27 -8.32
CA LEU A 169 -0.37 7.19 -6.89
C LEU A 169 -0.30 5.75 -6.38
N VAL A 170 -0.79 4.78 -7.16
CA VAL A 170 -0.68 3.35 -6.81
C VAL A 170 0.79 2.99 -6.65
N ILE A 171 1.61 3.40 -7.63
CA ILE A 171 3.04 3.10 -7.68
C ILE A 171 3.78 3.68 -6.49
N VAL A 172 3.56 4.97 -6.16
CA VAL A 172 4.31 5.62 -5.08
C VAL A 172 3.99 5.04 -3.70
N PHE A 173 2.72 4.66 -3.45
CA PHE A 173 2.34 4.03 -2.19
C PHE A 173 2.80 2.57 -2.10
N MET A 174 2.80 1.82 -3.21
CA MET A 174 3.44 0.50 -3.26
C MET A 174 4.95 0.60 -2.98
N PHE A 175 5.63 1.58 -3.58
CA PHE A 175 7.04 1.85 -3.29
C PHE A 175 7.24 2.24 -1.83
N ALA A 176 6.40 3.11 -1.26
CA ALA A 176 6.51 3.53 0.13
C ALA A 176 6.40 2.35 1.11
N ASN A 177 5.46 1.42 0.87
CA ASN A 177 5.36 0.20 1.66
C ASN A 177 6.60 -0.69 1.50
N SER A 178 7.07 -0.93 0.27
CA SER A 178 8.29 -1.73 0.04
C SER A 178 9.56 -1.07 0.63
N PHE A 179 9.61 0.26 0.63
CA PHE A 179 10.68 1.04 1.26
C PHE A 179 10.63 0.92 2.78
N TYR A 180 9.45 0.98 3.39
CA TYR A 180 9.27 0.72 4.82
C TYR A 180 9.61 -0.72 5.20
N GLU A 181 9.21 -1.72 4.41
CA GLU A 181 9.57 -3.12 4.66
C GLU A 181 11.09 -3.33 4.68
N SER A 182 11.83 -2.60 3.85
CA SER A 182 13.28 -2.73 3.71
C SER A 182 14.07 -1.93 4.75
N PHE A 183 13.60 -0.73 5.10
CA PHE A 183 14.34 0.23 5.94
C PHE A 183 13.68 0.51 7.30
N ASN A 184 12.44 0.06 7.52
CA ASN A 184 11.64 0.27 8.71
C ASN A 184 11.62 1.75 9.15
N SER A 185 12.04 2.06 10.37
CA SER A 185 12.03 3.43 10.91
C SER A 185 12.95 4.39 10.15
N LEU A 186 13.97 3.89 9.43
CA LEU A 186 14.86 4.72 8.61
C LEU A 186 14.16 5.30 7.38
N ALA A 187 13.00 4.77 6.98
CA ALA A 187 12.20 5.29 5.88
C ALA A 187 11.35 6.51 6.27
N LEU A 188 11.01 6.66 7.55
CA LEU A 188 10.06 7.67 8.06
C LEU A 188 10.44 9.12 7.71
N PRO A 189 11.71 9.55 7.75
CA PRO A 189 12.08 10.93 7.40
C PRO A 189 11.67 11.35 5.98
N TYR A 190 11.40 10.39 5.09
CA TYR A 190 11.01 10.62 3.70
C TYR A 190 9.48 10.63 3.48
N PHE A 191 8.69 10.33 4.50
CA PHE A 191 7.25 10.07 4.39
C PHE A 191 6.34 11.26 4.70
N GLY A 192 6.90 12.40 5.09
CA GLY A 192 6.12 13.59 5.47
C GLY A 192 5.07 14.01 4.44
N GLN A 193 5.49 14.20 3.18
CA GLN A 193 4.58 14.58 2.09
C GLN A 193 3.60 13.45 1.73
N LEU A 194 4.01 12.19 1.83
CA LEU A 194 3.13 11.04 1.56
C LEU A 194 1.98 10.93 2.56
N ILE A 195 2.18 11.32 3.83
CA ILE A 195 1.11 11.41 4.82
C ILE A 195 0.05 12.43 4.40
N GLU A 196 0.47 13.62 3.96
CA GLU A 196 -0.46 14.65 3.47
C GLU A 196 -1.21 14.20 2.21
N MET A 197 -0.52 13.49 1.31
CA MET A 197 -1.14 12.88 0.15
C MET A 197 -2.15 11.80 0.55
N SER A 198 -1.88 11.01 1.58
CA SER A 198 -2.76 9.93 2.06
C SER A 198 -4.14 10.45 2.45
N VAL A 199 -4.18 11.58 3.18
CA VAL A 199 -5.44 12.26 3.56
C VAL A 199 -6.26 12.61 2.30
N LYS A 200 -5.61 13.22 1.31
CA LYS A 200 -6.25 13.60 0.03
C LYS A 200 -6.73 12.37 -0.74
N VAL A 201 -5.89 11.34 -0.85
CA VAL A 201 -6.23 10.11 -1.60
C VAL A 201 -7.43 9.41 -1.01
N LEU A 202 -7.45 9.18 0.31
CA LEU A 202 -8.58 8.53 0.99
C LEU A 202 -9.86 9.35 0.83
N HIS A 203 -9.78 10.68 0.98
CA HIS A 203 -10.93 11.54 0.83
C HIS A 203 -11.50 11.57 -0.60
N PHE A 204 -10.65 11.77 -1.61
CA PHE A 204 -11.07 11.86 -3.02
C PHE A 204 -11.30 10.49 -3.69
N SER A 205 -11.05 9.39 -2.99
CA SER A 205 -11.44 8.04 -3.45
C SER A 205 -12.76 7.58 -2.82
N ASN A 206 -13.31 8.32 -1.86
CA ASN A 206 -14.54 7.94 -1.20
C ASN A 206 -15.79 8.51 -1.88
N ALA A 207 -16.29 7.79 -2.89
CA ALA A 207 -17.49 8.19 -3.64
C ALA A 207 -18.80 8.25 -2.82
N THR A 208 -18.78 7.90 -1.53
CA THR A 208 -19.95 7.96 -0.63
C THR A 208 -19.94 9.21 0.25
N VAL A 209 -18.75 9.69 0.66
CA VAL A 209 -18.60 10.86 1.53
C VAL A 209 -18.20 12.12 0.76
N THR A 210 -17.41 12.02 -0.31
CA THR A 210 -16.98 13.21 -1.07
C THR A 210 -18.22 14.01 -1.47
N PRO A 211 -18.40 15.23 -0.91
CA PRO A 211 -19.69 15.89 -0.95
C PRO A 211 -20.00 16.35 -2.37
N GLY A 212 -21.04 15.75 -2.95
CA GLY A 212 -21.84 16.39 -3.99
C GLY A 212 -22.71 17.52 -3.44
N VAL A 213 -22.26 18.25 -2.41
CA VAL A 213 -23.09 19.28 -1.74
C VAL A 213 -22.93 20.66 -2.38
N PHE A 214 -22.01 20.85 -3.34
CA PHE A 214 -21.89 22.12 -4.09
C PHE A 214 -21.76 21.99 -5.61
N CYS A 215 -21.78 20.79 -6.17
CA CYS A 215 -21.66 20.61 -7.62
C CYS A 215 -23.03 20.25 -8.21
N LEU A 216 -23.69 21.22 -8.84
CA LEU A 216 -24.94 21.09 -9.61
C LEU A 216 -24.82 20.16 -10.84
N ASP A 217 -23.63 19.61 -11.11
CA ASP A 217 -23.34 18.90 -12.35
C ASP A 217 -22.75 17.50 -12.09
N PHE A 218 -23.53 16.47 -12.44
CA PHE A 218 -23.18 15.05 -12.26
C PHE A 218 -21.94 14.63 -13.06
N PHE A 219 -21.67 15.32 -14.18
CA PHE A 219 -20.45 15.10 -14.97
C PHE A 219 -19.19 15.68 -14.30
N ALA A 220 -19.30 16.80 -13.58
CA ALA A 220 -18.20 17.37 -12.80
C ALA A 220 -17.86 16.52 -11.56
N TYR A 221 -18.86 15.88 -10.94
CA TYR A 221 -18.71 14.96 -9.80
C TYR A 221 -17.77 13.78 -10.09
N ARG A 222 -17.83 13.22 -11.30
CA ARG A 222 -16.94 12.12 -11.71
C ARG A 222 -15.50 12.58 -11.94
N SER A 223 -15.29 13.88 -12.13
CA SER A 223 -13.99 14.51 -12.35
C SER A 223 -13.19 14.75 -11.06
N LEU A 224 -13.87 14.82 -9.90
CA LEU A 224 -13.26 15.00 -8.58
C LEU A 224 -12.78 13.70 -7.93
N LEU A 225 -13.36 12.56 -8.33
CA LEU A 225 -12.89 11.26 -7.85
C LEU A 225 -11.57 10.90 -8.54
N LEU A 226 -10.57 10.47 -7.76
CA LEU A 226 -9.26 10.09 -8.31
C LEU A 226 -9.41 8.87 -9.24
N LEU A 227 -9.75 7.72 -8.68
CA LEU A 227 -10.00 6.49 -9.42
C LEU A 227 -11.38 5.95 -9.06
N PHE A 228 -12.18 5.65 -10.08
CA PHE A 228 -13.51 5.09 -9.90
C PHE A 228 -13.83 4.11 -11.03
N GLY A 229 -14.12 2.86 -10.66
CA GLY A 229 -14.42 1.78 -11.58
C GLY A 229 -15.37 0.76 -10.98
N LYS A 230 -16.04 0.00 -11.85
CA LYS A 230 -16.84 -1.15 -11.42
C LYS A 230 -15.90 -2.28 -10.98
N LYS A 231 -16.46 -3.27 -10.29
CA LYS A 231 -15.78 -4.54 -10.02
C LYS A 231 -15.26 -5.12 -11.34
N ASP A 232 -14.03 -5.64 -11.31
CA ASP A 232 -13.32 -6.28 -12.43
C ASP A 232 -12.85 -5.36 -13.56
N THR A 233 -13.09 -4.05 -13.50
CA THR A 233 -12.43 -3.10 -14.41
C THR A 233 -11.04 -2.73 -13.90
N MET A 234 -10.13 -2.34 -14.80
CA MET A 234 -8.79 -1.88 -14.41
C MET A 234 -8.87 -0.70 -13.43
N ASP A 235 -9.74 0.28 -13.71
CA ASP A 235 -9.96 1.42 -12.80
C ASP A 235 -10.41 0.97 -11.39
N GLY A 236 -11.24 -0.07 -11.31
CA GLY A 236 -11.73 -0.60 -10.03
C GLY A 236 -10.64 -1.34 -9.25
N LYS A 237 -9.82 -2.14 -9.94
CA LYS A 237 -8.67 -2.83 -9.33
C LYS A 237 -7.59 -1.86 -8.88
N GLU A 238 -7.30 -0.82 -9.67
CA GLU A 238 -6.34 0.22 -9.31
C GLU A 238 -6.81 1.07 -8.14
N ALA A 239 -8.11 1.42 -8.09
CA ALA A 239 -8.69 2.13 -6.96
C ALA A 239 -8.62 1.30 -5.65
N ASP A 240 -8.96 0.02 -5.73
CA ASP A 240 -8.87 -0.90 -4.58
C ASP A 240 -7.42 -1.07 -4.09
N SER A 241 -6.48 -1.28 -5.04
CA SER A 241 -5.06 -1.35 -4.75
C SER A 241 -4.55 -0.07 -4.11
N LEU A 242 -4.84 1.10 -4.69
CA LEU A 242 -4.43 2.40 -4.14
C LEU A 242 -4.87 2.58 -2.68
N ILE A 243 -6.16 2.37 -2.41
CA ILE A 243 -6.71 2.57 -1.06
C ILE A 243 -6.05 1.59 -0.08
N THR A 244 -5.91 0.33 -0.47
CA THR A 244 -5.27 -0.69 0.36
C THR A 244 -3.82 -0.31 0.70
N GLN A 245 -3.04 0.09 -0.32
CA GLN A 245 -1.65 0.51 -0.13
C GLN A 245 -1.52 1.76 0.75
N VAL A 246 -2.44 2.72 0.63
CA VAL A 246 -2.47 3.91 1.49
C VAL A 246 -2.82 3.54 2.93
N ILE A 247 -3.80 2.67 3.14
CA ILE A 247 -4.18 2.21 4.49
C ILE A 247 -3.00 1.49 5.15
N ASP A 248 -2.33 0.60 4.42
CA ASP A 248 -1.15 -0.12 4.92
C ASP A 248 0.01 0.83 5.21
N PHE A 249 0.25 1.80 4.34
CA PHE A 249 1.27 2.82 4.52
C PHE A 249 1.03 3.65 5.78
N VAL A 250 -0.21 4.10 6.01
CA VAL A 250 -0.58 4.80 7.23
C VAL A 250 -0.40 3.90 8.45
N GLY A 251 -0.83 2.64 8.36
CA GLY A 251 -0.64 1.65 9.42
C GLY A 251 0.83 1.38 9.74
N ASN A 252 1.70 1.40 8.74
CA ASN A 252 3.15 1.27 8.89
C ASN A 252 3.75 2.50 9.61
N CYS A 253 3.31 3.70 9.26
CA CYS A 253 3.73 4.93 9.91
C CYS A 253 3.23 5.03 11.36
N ALA A 254 1.99 4.59 11.63
CA ALA A 254 1.38 4.64 12.95
C ALA A 254 2.06 3.72 13.99
N ARG A 255 2.94 2.79 13.56
CA ARG A 255 3.77 2.01 14.51
C ARG A 255 4.83 2.84 15.23
N HIS A 256 5.06 4.09 14.79
CA HIS A 256 6.14 4.96 15.26
C HIS A 256 5.53 6.28 15.76
N PRO A 257 5.10 6.36 17.03
CA PRO A 257 4.41 7.54 17.59
C PRO A 257 5.22 8.84 17.50
N GLU A 258 6.55 8.75 17.51
CA GLU A 258 7.45 9.90 17.36
C GLU A 258 7.37 10.55 15.97
N PHE A 259 7.07 9.76 14.95
CA PHE A 259 6.80 10.25 13.60
C PHE A 259 5.31 10.57 13.43
N PHE A 260 4.42 9.76 14.01
CA PHE A 260 2.98 9.88 13.85
C PHE A 260 2.38 10.78 14.93
N THR A 261 2.61 12.09 14.79
CA THR A 261 2.12 13.12 15.73
C THR A 261 0.59 13.15 15.82
N GLU A 262 0.06 13.75 16.89
CA GLU A 262 -1.38 13.89 17.12
C GLU A 262 -2.10 14.62 15.98
N ASP A 263 -1.46 15.64 15.38
CA ASP A 263 -2.00 16.35 14.20
C ASP A 263 -2.15 15.41 12.99
N ARG A 264 -1.15 14.56 12.74
CA ARG A 264 -1.18 13.59 11.63
C ARG A 264 -2.25 12.54 11.87
N ALA A 265 -2.34 12.01 13.09
CA ALA A 265 -3.40 11.09 13.48
C ALA A 265 -4.78 11.73 13.25
N THR A 266 -5.03 12.90 13.82
CA THR A 266 -6.32 13.60 13.74
C THR A 266 -6.75 13.86 12.29
N SER A 267 -5.81 14.24 11.41
CA SER A 267 -6.10 14.45 9.99
C SER A 267 -6.50 13.18 9.22
N LEU A 268 -6.06 12.01 9.68
CA LEU A 268 -6.30 10.71 9.03
C LEU A 268 -7.49 9.95 9.61
N ILE A 269 -7.88 10.20 10.87
CA ILE A 269 -9.02 9.52 11.52
C ILE A 269 -10.30 9.65 10.67
N GLY A 270 -10.61 10.86 10.21
CA GLY A 270 -11.80 11.10 9.38
C GLY A 270 -11.79 10.27 8.09
N PRO A 271 -10.80 10.47 7.20
CA PRO A 271 -10.69 9.71 5.96
C PRO A 271 -10.65 8.19 6.14
N LEU A 272 -9.97 7.68 7.18
CA LEU A 272 -9.91 6.24 7.47
C LEU A 272 -11.28 5.70 7.92
N THR A 273 -11.95 6.37 8.86
CA THR A 273 -13.27 5.92 9.33
C THR A 273 -14.35 6.06 8.26
N ASP A 274 -14.21 7.02 7.35
CA ASP A 274 -15.10 7.18 6.20
C ASP A 274 -14.94 6.05 5.17
N GLU A 275 -13.80 5.35 5.14
CA GLU A 275 -13.63 4.19 4.27
C GLU A 275 -14.63 3.06 4.56
N ILE A 276 -15.11 2.96 5.81
CA ILE A 276 -16.18 2.02 6.21
C ILE A 276 -17.47 2.26 5.41
N VAL A 277 -17.75 3.52 5.06
CA VAL A 277 -18.95 3.87 4.29
C VAL A 277 -18.73 3.80 2.77
N ASN A 278 -17.47 3.67 2.31
CA ASN A 278 -17.12 3.63 0.90
C ASN A 278 -17.63 2.34 0.22
N SER A 279 -18.90 2.33 -0.16
CA SER A 279 -19.59 1.12 -0.67
C SER A 279 -19.57 1.02 -2.19
N LYS A 280 -19.03 2.01 -2.90
CA LYS A 280 -19.11 2.09 -4.36
C LYS A 280 -17.86 1.56 -5.08
N LEU A 281 -16.74 1.43 -4.36
CA LEU A 281 -15.49 0.89 -4.90
C LEU A 281 -15.35 -0.61 -4.64
N ALA A 282 -14.84 -1.35 -5.62
CA ALA A 282 -14.54 -2.77 -5.45
C ALA A 282 -13.58 -3.02 -4.28
N GLY A 283 -13.63 -4.23 -3.69
CA GLY A 283 -12.73 -4.64 -2.59
C GLY A 283 -13.09 -4.11 -1.20
N HIS A 284 -14.13 -3.27 -1.08
CA HIS A 284 -14.48 -2.59 0.16
C HIS A 284 -14.76 -3.52 1.35
N GLU A 285 -15.21 -4.75 1.11
CA GLU A 285 -15.40 -5.74 2.17
C GLU A 285 -14.07 -6.43 2.53
N LYS A 286 -13.25 -6.75 1.52
CA LYS A 286 -12.00 -7.48 1.70
C LYS A 286 -10.96 -6.67 2.47
N ARG A 287 -10.95 -5.35 2.31
CA ARG A 287 -9.98 -4.48 3.01
C ARG A 287 -10.37 -4.03 4.41
N CYS A 288 -11.65 -4.15 4.79
CA CYS A 288 -12.15 -3.64 6.08
C CYS A 288 -11.44 -4.26 7.29
N VAL A 289 -11.27 -5.58 7.31
CA VAL A 289 -10.69 -6.27 8.46
C VAL A 289 -9.15 -6.35 8.39
N PRO A 290 -8.53 -6.91 7.33
CA PRO A 290 -7.08 -7.13 7.32
C PRO A 290 -6.26 -5.85 7.26
N HIS A 291 -6.77 -4.78 6.64
CA HIS A 291 -6.04 -3.53 6.45
C HIS A 291 -6.61 -2.42 7.33
N LEU A 292 -7.90 -2.09 7.16
CA LEU A 292 -8.48 -0.90 7.78
C LEU A 292 -8.57 -1.03 9.31
N ALA A 293 -9.09 -2.13 9.85
CA ALA A 293 -9.18 -2.32 11.30
C ALA A 293 -7.79 -2.36 11.96
N ASP A 294 -6.80 -2.95 11.31
CA ASP A 294 -5.42 -2.97 11.77
C ASP A 294 -4.80 -1.58 11.84
N THR A 295 -4.95 -0.80 10.77
CA THR A 295 -4.48 0.58 10.73
C THR A 295 -5.21 1.47 11.73
N LEU A 296 -6.54 1.34 11.86
CA LEU A 296 -7.32 2.12 12.82
C LEU A 296 -6.90 1.81 14.26
N TYR A 297 -6.64 0.55 14.60
CA TYR A 297 -6.12 0.19 15.91
C TYR A 297 -4.75 0.82 16.17
N ARG A 298 -3.80 0.71 15.22
CA ARG A 298 -2.47 1.33 15.36
C ARG A 298 -2.53 2.85 15.47
N VAL A 299 -3.39 3.50 14.69
CA VAL A 299 -3.62 4.94 14.79
C VAL A 299 -4.17 5.28 16.18
N SER A 300 -5.09 4.47 16.70
CA SER A 300 -5.69 4.65 18.02
C SER A 300 -4.69 4.52 19.17
N ASP A 301 -3.71 3.63 19.02
CA ASP A 301 -2.66 3.36 20.00
C ASP A 301 -1.55 4.44 20.01
N THR A 302 -1.55 5.37 19.05
CA THR A 302 -0.47 6.38 18.97
C THR A 302 -0.51 7.41 20.09
N HIS A 303 -1.71 7.86 20.50
CA HIS A 303 -1.88 8.88 21.54
C HIS A 303 -3.13 8.59 22.39
N PRO A 304 -3.13 8.88 23.71
CA PRO A 304 -4.20 8.47 24.63
C PRO A 304 -5.62 8.95 24.22
N ASN A 305 -5.73 10.13 23.63
CA ASN A 305 -7.02 10.73 23.26
C ASN A 305 -7.58 10.19 21.94
N VAL A 306 -6.75 9.54 21.11
CA VAL A 306 -7.12 9.16 19.74
C VAL A 306 -8.06 7.94 19.74
N PHE A 307 -7.84 6.98 20.64
CA PHE A 307 -8.66 5.76 20.72
C PHE A 307 -10.16 6.06 20.87
N GLN A 308 -10.50 6.96 21.80
CA GLN A 308 -11.89 7.35 22.03
C GLN A 308 -12.52 8.03 20.80
N ILE A 309 -11.76 8.90 20.11
CA ILE A 309 -12.23 9.61 18.92
C ILE A 309 -12.46 8.64 17.75
N VAL A 310 -11.55 7.70 17.55
CA VAL A 310 -11.67 6.67 16.51
C VAL A 310 -12.89 5.79 16.81
N LEU A 311 -13.02 5.30 18.04
CA LEU A 311 -14.12 4.44 18.45
C LEU A 311 -15.48 5.12 18.27
N ASP A 312 -15.65 6.35 18.75
CA ASP A 312 -16.88 7.12 18.58
C ASP A 312 -17.26 7.27 17.10
N LYS A 313 -16.30 7.63 16.24
CA LYS A 313 -16.55 7.78 14.80
C LYS A 313 -16.96 6.48 14.12
N ILE A 314 -16.39 5.34 14.51
CA ILE A 314 -16.76 4.03 13.97
C ILE A 314 -18.16 3.62 14.45
N LEU A 315 -18.44 3.81 15.75
CA LEU A 315 -19.75 3.52 16.35
C LEU A 315 -20.86 4.34 15.69
N LEU A 316 -20.63 5.62 15.37
CA LEU A 316 -21.60 6.41 14.61
C LEU A 316 -21.92 5.80 13.22
N LYS A 317 -20.99 5.06 12.60
CA LYS A 317 -21.27 4.36 11.33
C LYS A 317 -22.15 3.13 11.50
N THR A 318 -22.26 2.56 12.70
CA THR A 318 -23.17 1.44 12.97
C THR A 318 -24.64 1.87 12.92
N ARG A 319 -24.92 3.17 13.04
CA ARG A 319 -26.26 3.76 12.92
C ARG A 319 -26.66 4.14 11.48
N ASN A 320 -25.85 3.77 10.49
CA ASN A 320 -26.12 4.14 9.10
C ASN A 320 -27.38 3.45 8.57
N GLY A 321 -28.19 4.14 7.75
CA GLY A 321 -29.41 3.57 7.15
C GLY A 321 -29.18 2.31 6.28
N ARG A 322 -27.98 2.13 5.72
CA ARG A 322 -27.65 0.94 4.90
C ARG A 322 -27.11 -0.21 5.74
N ALA A 323 -27.80 -1.34 5.75
CA ALA A 323 -27.40 -2.55 6.51
C ALA A 323 -25.97 -3.03 6.21
N LYS A 324 -25.52 -2.96 4.94
CA LYS A 324 -24.15 -3.32 4.55
C LYS A 324 -23.08 -2.41 5.18
N ILE A 325 -23.38 -1.13 5.41
CA ILE A 325 -22.46 -0.22 6.08
C ILE A 325 -22.40 -0.56 7.57
N ARG A 326 -23.56 -0.77 8.20
CA ARG A 326 -23.63 -1.16 9.62
C ARG A 326 -22.83 -2.43 9.89
N TYR A 327 -23.03 -3.46 9.07
CA TYR A 327 -22.30 -4.73 9.19
C TYR A 327 -20.78 -4.55 9.07
N ARG A 328 -20.30 -3.74 8.11
CA ARG A 328 -18.86 -3.44 7.98
C ARG A 328 -18.30 -2.67 9.17
N ALA A 329 -19.05 -1.70 9.70
CA ALA A 329 -18.67 -0.98 10.90
C ALA A 329 -18.50 -1.94 12.09
N LEU A 330 -19.45 -2.88 12.27
CA LEU A 330 -19.38 -3.91 13.31
C LEU A 330 -18.16 -4.82 13.16
N LEU A 331 -17.86 -5.31 11.95
CA LEU A 331 -16.66 -6.11 11.71
C LEU A 331 -15.36 -5.37 12.06
N VAL A 332 -15.30 -4.06 11.82
CA VAL A 332 -14.15 -3.23 12.19
C VAL A 332 -14.07 -3.06 13.71
N VAL A 333 -15.19 -2.82 14.39
CA VAL A 333 -15.25 -2.75 15.86
C VAL A 333 -14.79 -4.07 16.48
N GLU A 334 -15.32 -5.20 16.01
CA GLU A 334 -14.91 -6.55 16.43
C GLU A 334 -13.40 -6.73 16.33
N ALA A 335 -12.83 -6.45 15.16
CA ALA A 335 -11.41 -6.64 14.92
C ALA A 335 -10.51 -5.68 15.73
N ILE A 336 -10.99 -4.48 16.06
CA ILE A 336 -10.28 -3.56 16.96
C ILE A 336 -10.35 -4.08 18.40
N PHE A 337 -11.50 -4.60 18.81
CA PHE A 337 -11.70 -5.12 20.15
C PHE A 337 -10.90 -6.39 20.39
N ASP A 338 -10.86 -7.32 19.44
CA ASP A 338 -10.01 -8.51 19.54
C ASP A 338 -8.52 -8.16 19.73
N LYS A 339 -8.08 -7.00 19.24
CA LYS A 339 -6.70 -6.50 19.40
C LYS A 339 -6.48 -5.74 20.70
N ALA A 340 -7.46 -4.92 21.11
CA ALA A 340 -7.38 -4.12 22.32
C ALA A 340 -7.53 -4.96 23.60
N GLY A 341 -8.23 -6.10 23.54
CA GLY A 341 -8.44 -6.99 24.68
C GLY A 341 -9.04 -6.26 25.89
N ASP A 342 -8.41 -6.38 27.05
CA ASP A 342 -8.88 -5.76 28.30
C ASP A 342 -8.86 -4.21 28.25
N GLY A 343 -8.11 -3.61 27.32
CA GLY A 343 -8.02 -2.16 27.13
C GLY A 343 -9.35 -1.50 26.72
N ILE A 344 -10.37 -2.28 26.35
CA ILE A 344 -11.69 -1.77 25.95
C ILE A 344 -12.56 -1.45 27.16
N ALA A 345 -12.33 -2.07 28.31
CA ALA A 345 -13.20 -1.96 29.49
C ALA A 345 -13.59 -0.51 29.86
N PRO A 346 -12.67 0.49 29.81
CA PRO A 346 -13.00 1.89 30.09
C PRO A 346 -13.98 2.51 29.07
N HIS A 347 -14.05 1.97 27.87
CA HIS A 347 -14.84 2.48 26.74
C HIS A 347 -16.21 1.80 26.61
N LEU A 348 -16.51 0.75 27.38
CA LEU A 348 -17.79 0.04 27.30
C LEU A 348 -19.02 0.92 27.52
N PRO A 349 -19.04 1.87 28.48
CA PRO A 349 -20.19 2.75 28.65
C PRO A 349 -20.53 3.55 27.38
N MET A 350 -19.55 3.85 26.54
CA MET A 350 -19.74 4.51 25.25
C MET A 350 -20.34 3.57 24.20
N VAL A 351 -19.97 2.29 24.23
CA VAL A 351 -20.39 1.29 23.23
C VAL A 351 -21.80 0.79 23.49
N MET A 352 -22.19 0.63 24.76
CA MET A 352 -23.46 0.03 25.18
C MET A 352 -24.71 0.65 24.53
N PRO A 353 -24.89 1.99 24.47
CA PRO A 353 -26.07 2.58 23.83
C PRO A 353 -26.23 2.19 22.36
N PHE A 354 -25.11 2.09 21.63
CA PHE A 354 -25.13 1.69 20.21
C PHE A 354 -25.47 0.21 20.04
N LEU A 355 -25.02 -0.65 20.96
CA LEU A 355 -25.37 -2.06 20.94
C LEU A 355 -26.85 -2.27 21.24
N SER A 356 -27.41 -1.55 22.22
CA SER A 356 -28.83 -1.62 22.53
C SER A 356 -29.71 -1.20 21.35
N GLU A 357 -29.38 -0.08 20.68
CA GLU A 357 -30.08 0.39 19.48
C GLU A 357 -30.03 -0.65 18.33
N LEU A 358 -28.94 -1.41 18.23
CA LEU A 358 -28.80 -2.48 17.24
C LEU A 358 -29.52 -3.78 17.62
N LEU A 359 -29.65 -4.09 18.92
CA LEU A 359 -30.39 -5.26 19.44
C LEU A 359 -31.89 -5.12 19.20
N GLU A 360 -32.40 -3.89 19.28
CA GLU A 360 -33.78 -3.57 18.94
C GLU A 360 -34.07 -3.77 17.43
N GLY A 361 -33.04 -3.80 16.58
CA GLY A 361 -33.15 -4.13 15.17
C GLY A 361 -33.06 -5.64 14.92
N GLU A 362 -33.93 -6.19 14.08
CA GLU A 362 -33.95 -7.62 13.69
C GLU A 362 -32.70 -8.06 12.88
N PHE A 363 -31.52 -8.16 13.51
CA PHE A 363 -30.29 -8.60 12.86
C PHE A 363 -29.74 -9.88 13.52
N GLU A 364 -30.07 -11.04 12.94
CA GLU A 364 -29.67 -12.36 13.46
C GLU A 364 -28.14 -12.54 13.59
N LYS A 365 -27.35 -11.96 12.67
CA LYS A 365 -25.86 -11.98 12.72
C LYS A 365 -25.27 -11.15 13.88
N PHE A 366 -26.05 -10.24 14.45
CA PHE A 366 -25.61 -9.34 15.51
C PHE A 366 -25.71 -9.98 16.89
N LEU A 367 -26.64 -10.92 17.11
CA LEU A 367 -26.71 -11.71 18.35
C LEU A 367 -25.42 -12.49 18.62
N THR A 368 -24.78 -12.99 17.56
CA THR A 368 -23.48 -13.68 17.64
C THR A 368 -22.35 -12.73 18.02
N PHE A 369 -22.32 -11.52 17.43
CA PHE A 369 -21.33 -10.49 17.77
C PHE A 369 -21.49 -10.00 19.21
N TYR A 370 -22.73 -9.71 19.65
CA TYR A 370 -23.02 -9.34 21.04
C TYR A 370 -22.59 -10.45 22.01
N HIS A 371 -22.92 -11.72 21.73
CA HIS A 371 -22.47 -12.84 22.57
C HIS A 371 -20.96 -13.02 22.57
N GLN A 372 -20.28 -12.83 21.44
CA GLN A 372 -18.82 -12.94 21.35
C GLN A 372 -18.14 -11.79 22.09
N LEU A 373 -18.67 -10.58 21.96
CA LEU A 373 -18.24 -9.39 22.68
C LEU A 373 -18.41 -9.55 24.19
N CYS A 374 -19.58 -10.02 24.64
CA CYS A 374 -19.84 -10.31 26.04
C CYS A 374 -18.92 -11.42 26.57
N LYS A 375 -18.68 -12.48 25.80
CA LYS A 375 -17.74 -13.55 26.16
C LYS A 375 -16.29 -13.06 26.26
N ASN A 376 -15.85 -12.22 25.33
CA ASN A 376 -14.49 -11.69 25.27
C ASN A 376 -14.23 -10.65 26.39
N LEU A 377 -15.21 -9.83 26.74
CA LEU A 377 -15.06 -8.74 27.72
C LEU A 377 -15.32 -9.15 29.17
N PHE A 378 -16.25 -10.07 29.42
CA PHE A 378 -16.72 -10.36 30.77
C PHE A 378 -16.40 -11.78 31.26
N GLY A 379 -15.81 -12.62 30.40
CA GLY A 379 -15.77 -14.07 30.63
C GLY A 379 -17.19 -14.63 30.87
N ASN A 380 -17.30 -15.89 31.28
CA ASN A 380 -18.60 -16.51 31.58
C ASN A 380 -19.37 -15.88 32.78
N PHE A 381 -18.98 -14.72 33.30
CA PHE A 381 -19.33 -14.30 34.66
C PHE A 381 -20.27 -13.09 34.80
N LEU A 382 -20.64 -12.37 33.73
CA LEU A 382 -21.54 -11.20 33.85
C LEU A 382 -22.63 -11.11 32.77
N ILE A 383 -23.12 -12.25 32.27
CA ILE A 383 -24.35 -12.24 31.47
C ILE A 383 -25.59 -12.06 32.37
N GLU A 384 -25.49 -12.32 33.67
CA GLU A 384 -26.63 -12.27 34.62
C GLU A 384 -26.84 -10.93 35.35
N GLN A 385 -25.96 -9.93 35.22
CA GLN A 385 -26.12 -8.65 35.94
C GLN A 385 -26.68 -7.49 35.09
N TYR A 386 -26.81 -7.68 33.78
CA TYR A 386 -27.29 -6.64 32.86
C TYR A 386 -28.50 -7.07 32.00
N PHE A 387 -29.14 -8.20 32.34
CA PHE A 387 -30.42 -8.64 31.79
C PHE A 387 -31.48 -8.78 32.88
#